data_AF-A0A8J6HF17-F1
#
_entry.id   AF-A0A8J6HF17-F1
#
_cell.length_a   1.000
_cell.length_b   1.000
_cell.length_c   1.000
_cell.angle_alpha   90.00
_cell.angle_beta   90.00
_cell.angle_gamma   90.00
#
_symmetry.space_group_name_H-M   'P 1'
#
loop_
_entity.id
_entity.type
_entity.pdbx_description
1 polymer ?
#
loop_
_entity_poly.entity_id
_entity_poly.type
_entity_poly.pdbx_seq_one_letter_code
_entity_poly.pdbx_strand_id
1 'polypeptide(L)'
;MYFKPEYLRLFIQHFDYIVKAIRNVDTCLMTSPSFYIEEHLTGYPRTYSNLIENLYIIFDEPLACYFVESVNKAHKPNILSTLVHICFKQKLPIKSLSHAIYHLLSYGVELTHEIVEQIYYCFGDGEMFRTLLHMDIQKTADYWSRAPLPAIIYDVAVKDVDTFLKKPNTYDRVVLEKLASFYAGCKVKEFCVSVEKDLSETVEKLPDVPLLLELARNAARNHIVQVYHVKNSRQYCTVLDFLPLCNEYKAILSFQKKLYSLT
;
A
#
# COMPACT_ATOMS: atom_id res chain seq x y z
N MET A 1 4.06 26.40 0.66
CA MET A 1 3.09 27.42 1.11
C MET A 1 1.82 26.69 1.52
N TYR A 2 1.43 26.71 2.79
CA TYR A 2 0.23 25.99 3.26
C TYR A 2 -0.98 26.94 3.24
N PHE A 3 -1.96 26.66 2.37
CA PHE A 3 -3.21 27.41 2.33
C PHE A 3 -4.15 26.92 3.44
N LYS A 4 -4.76 27.84 4.19
CA LYS A 4 -5.95 27.50 4.97
C LYS A 4 -7.09 27.14 4.00
N PRO A 5 -7.95 26.17 4.35
CA PRO A 5 -9.10 25.77 3.52
C PRO A 5 -9.96 26.95 3.05
N GLU A 6 -10.24 27.90 3.95
CA GLU A 6 -11.02 29.09 3.60
C GLU A 6 -10.38 29.92 2.48
N TYR A 7 -9.04 30.07 2.51
CA TYR A 7 -8.30 30.84 1.52
C TYR A 7 -8.19 30.11 0.20
N LEU A 8 -8.03 28.78 0.23
CA LEU A 8 -8.02 27.99 -1.00
C LEU A 8 -9.38 28.05 -1.69
N ARG A 9 -10.48 27.94 -0.93
CA ARG A 9 -11.84 28.05 -1.47
C ARG A 9 -12.06 29.43 -2.11
N LEU A 10 -11.72 30.51 -1.41
CA LEU A 10 -11.81 31.87 -1.97
C LEU A 10 -10.94 32.04 -3.22
N PHE A 11 -9.72 31.48 -3.20
CA PHE A 11 -8.82 31.54 -4.34
C PHE A 11 -9.40 30.83 -5.55
N ILE A 12 -9.92 29.61 -5.39
CA ILE A 12 -10.58 28.87 -6.46
C ILE A 12 -11.80 29.63 -6.99
N GLN A 13 -12.65 30.16 -6.10
CA GLN A 13 -13.85 30.90 -6.49
C GLN A 13 -13.56 32.14 -7.33
N HIS A 14 -12.43 32.82 -7.10
CA HIS A 14 -12.07 34.05 -7.79
C HIS A 14 -11.05 33.87 -8.93
N PHE A 15 -10.27 32.79 -8.90
CA PHE A 15 -9.12 32.58 -9.79
C PHE A 15 -9.08 31.16 -10.38
N ASP A 16 -10.23 30.52 -10.60
CA ASP A 16 -10.31 29.17 -11.19
C ASP A 16 -9.57 29.06 -12.54
N TYR A 17 -9.61 30.12 -13.36
CA TYR A 17 -8.91 30.20 -14.63
C TYR A 17 -7.39 30.15 -14.47
N ILE A 18 -6.84 30.71 -13.38
CA ILE A 18 -5.40 30.62 -13.07
C ILE A 18 -5.06 29.18 -12.70
N VAL A 19 -5.90 28.54 -11.87
CA VAL A 19 -5.68 27.14 -11.48
C VAL A 19 -5.70 26.23 -12.71
N LYS A 20 -6.64 26.43 -13.63
CA LYS A 20 -6.71 25.70 -14.92
C LYS A 20 -5.51 25.96 -15.82
N ALA A 21 -4.89 27.14 -15.74
CA ALA A 21 -3.72 27.51 -16.55
C ALA A 21 -2.40 26.97 -15.96
N ILE A 22 -2.35 26.67 -14.66
CA ILE A 22 -1.17 26.09 -14.01
C ILE A 22 -1.04 24.63 -14.47
N ARG A 23 0.03 24.31 -15.19
CA ARG A 23 0.28 22.94 -15.69
C ARG A 23 0.69 21.92 -14.62
N ASN A 24 1.04 22.38 -13.42
CA ASN A 24 1.54 21.57 -12.31
C ASN A 24 0.78 21.92 -11.01
N VAL A 25 -0.54 21.78 -11.04
CA VAL A 25 -1.41 22.14 -9.90
C VAL A 25 -1.04 21.32 -8.66
N ASP A 26 -0.65 20.07 -8.86
CA ASP A 26 -0.10 19.16 -7.85
C ASP A 26 1.12 19.76 -7.13
N THR A 27 2.02 20.39 -7.88
CA THR A 27 3.25 20.98 -7.32
C THR A 27 2.93 22.21 -6.47
N CYS A 28 1.97 23.03 -6.89
CA CYS A 28 1.55 24.22 -6.14
C CYS A 28 0.75 23.90 -4.87
N LEU A 29 -0.07 22.85 -4.90
CA LEU A 29 -0.97 22.51 -3.79
C LEU A 29 -0.38 21.48 -2.82
N MET A 30 0.49 20.59 -3.30
CA MET A 30 1.03 19.46 -2.53
C MET A 30 2.54 19.54 -2.32
N THR A 31 3.32 20.24 -3.14
CA THR A 31 4.78 20.35 -2.94
C THR A 31 5.19 21.74 -2.46
N SER A 32 4.98 21.98 -1.18
CA SER A 32 5.88 22.90 -0.48
C SER A 32 7.25 22.20 -0.36
N PRO A 33 8.39 22.88 -0.61
CA PRO A 33 9.74 22.32 -0.40
C PRO A 33 9.99 21.73 1.00
N SER A 34 9.11 22.03 1.96
CA SER A 34 9.09 21.44 3.30
C SER A 34 8.77 19.94 3.34
N PHE A 35 8.21 19.34 2.28
CA PHE A 35 7.93 17.90 2.26
C PHE A 35 9.17 17.01 2.22
N TYR A 36 10.29 17.54 1.72
CA TYR A 36 11.58 16.83 1.67
C TYR A 36 12.54 17.22 2.80
N ILE A 37 12.20 18.23 3.62
CA ILE A 37 13.13 18.83 4.59
C ILE A 37 12.78 18.48 6.06
N GLU A 38 11.59 17.95 6.36
CA GLU A 38 11.16 17.74 7.76
C GLU A 38 11.37 16.32 8.30
N GLU A 39 12.61 15.84 8.30
CA GLU A 39 13.06 14.90 9.35
C GLU A 39 13.47 15.61 10.65
N HIS A 40 13.53 16.95 10.66
CA HIS A 40 14.05 17.72 11.80
C HIS A 40 13.10 18.76 12.44
N LEU A 41 11.84 18.89 12.02
CA LEU A 41 10.90 19.86 12.62
C LEU A 41 9.70 19.18 13.27
N THR A 42 9.94 18.60 14.44
CA THR A 42 8.92 18.16 15.39
C THR A 42 8.18 19.38 15.96
N GLY A 43 7.09 19.83 15.35
CA GLY A 43 6.38 21.00 15.92
C GLY A 43 5.02 21.42 15.38
N TYR A 44 4.60 21.01 14.18
CA TYR A 44 3.38 21.60 13.56
C TYR A 44 2.31 20.58 13.15
N PRO A 45 1.49 20.08 14.11
CA PRO A 45 0.39 19.16 13.83
C PRO A 45 -0.81 19.81 13.10
N ARG A 46 -0.99 21.14 13.16
CA ARG A 46 -2.15 21.84 12.54
C ARG A 46 -2.07 21.99 11.02
N THR A 47 -0.92 21.75 10.41
CA THR A 47 -0.69 22.07 8.98
C THR A 47 -1.20 20.99 8.03
N TYR A 48 -1.37 19.77 8.51
CA TYR A 48 -1.69 18.59 7.69
C TYR A 48 -3.18 18.25 7.66
N SER A 49 -3.98 18.63 8.67
CA SER A 49 -5.45 18.55 8.59
C SER A 49 -5.99 19.38 7.43
N ASN A 50 -5.39 20.55 7.23
CA ASN A 50 -5.72 21.44 6.11
C ASN A 50 -5.46 20.78 4.75
N LEU A 51 -4.53 19.82 4.64
CA LEU A 51 -4.25 19.15 3.37
C LEU A 51 -5.44 18.30 2.91
N ILE A 52 -6.01 17.50 3.81
CA ILE A 52 -7.18 16.67 3.50
C ILE A 52 -8.37 17.56 3.17
N GLU A 53 -8.60 18.61 3.95
CA GLU A 53 -9.68 19.57 3.68
C GLU A 53 -9.48 20.32 2.35
N ASN A 54 -8.24 20.72 2.05
CA ASN A 54 -7.89 21.34 0.77
C ASN A 54 -8.12 20.38 -0.40
N LEU A 55 -7.80 19.09 -0.23
CA LEU A 55 -8.10 18.07 -1.24
C LEU A 55 -9.61 17.96 -1.49
N TYR A 56 -10.43 17.91 -0.43
CA TYR A 56 -11.89 17.93 -0.62
C TYR A 56 -12.37 19.19 -1.34
N ILE A 57 -11.83 20.37 -1.02
CA ILE A 57 -12.15 21.61 -1.76
C ILE A 57 -11.78 21.50 -3.24
N ILE A 58 -10.63 20.92 -3.56
CA ILE A 58 -10.19 20.73 -4.96
C ILE A 58 -11.12 19.76 -5.69
N PHE A 59 -11.59 18.72 -5.01
CA PHE A 59 -12.43 17.69 -5.61
C PHE A 59 -13.92 18.05 -5.70
N ASP A 60 -14.42 18.90 -4.80
CA ASP A 60 -15.82 19.36 -4.82
C ASP A 60 -16.06 20.41 -5.94
N GLU A 61 -14.99 20.96 -6.50
CA GLU A 61 -15.00 21.98 -7.54
C GLU A 61 -14.75 21.35 -8.93
N PRO A 62 -15.12 22.01 -10.05
CA PRO A 62 -14.87 21.52 -11.42
C PRO A 62 -13.37 21.43 -11.80
N LEU A 63 -12.48 21.53 -10.82
CA LEU A 63 -11.03 21.43 -10.91
C LEU A 63 -10.52 20.00 -10.71
N ALA A 64 -11.35 19.07 -10.21
CA ALA A 64 -10.97 17.69 -9.93
C ALA A 64 -10.31 16.99 -11.15
N CYS A 65 -10.91 17.12 -12.33
CA CYS A 65 -10.38 16.52 -13.56
C CYS A 65 -9.00 17.08 -13.93
N TYR A 66 -8.82 18.40 -13.84
CA TYR A 66 -7.54 19.06 -14.13
C TYR A 66 -6.45 18.63 -13.14
N PHE A 67 -6.81 18.52 -11.87
CA PHE A 67 -5.90 18.07 -10.83
C PHE A 67 -5.44 16.63 -11.06
N VAL A 68 -6.38 15.73 -11.37
CA VAL A 68 -6.07 14.31 -11.62
C VAL A 68 -5.25 14.14 -12.90
N GLU A 69 -5.56 14.89 -13.96
CA GLU A 69 -4.71 14.92 -15.15
C GLU A 69 -3.29 15.40 -14.85
N SER A 70 -3.14 16.42 -14.01
CA SER A 70 -1.82 16.93 -13.57
C SER A 70 -1.06 15.85 -12.82
N VAL A 71 -1.71 15.17 -11.87
CA VAL A 71 -1.14 14.07 -11.08
C VAL A 71 -0.69 12.92 -11.98
N ASN A 72 -1.51 12.51 -12.95
CA ASN A 72 -1.19 11.39 -13.85
C ASN A 72 -0.07 11.75 -14.85
N LYS A 73 0.04 13.02 -15.28
CA LYS A 73 1.09 13.49 -16.20
C LYS A 73 2.43 13.72 -15.52
N ALA A 74 2.42 14.11 -14.24
CA ALA A 74 3.63 14.32 -13.46
C ALA A 74 4.26 12.96 -13.15
N HIS A 75 5.33 12.58 -13.87
CA HIS A 75 6.16 11.40 -13.57
C HIS A 75 6.96 11.53 -12.23
N LYS A 76 6.38 12.17 -11.20
CA LYS A 76 6.98 12.56 -9.92
C LYS A 76 6.02 12.23 -8.76
N PRO A 77 6.50 12.18 -7.50
CA PRO A 77 6.08 11.17 -6.51
C PRO A 77 4.58 11.08 -6.38
N ASN A 78 4.09 9.84 -6.42
CA ASN A 78 2.67 9.53 -6.43
C ASN A 78 1.96 10.24 -5.27
N ILE A 79 1.05 11.17 -5.58
CA ILE A 79 0.31 11.94 -4.57
C ILE A 79 -0.33 11.04 -3.52
N LEU A 80 -0.75 9.84 -3.91
CA LEU A 80 -1.31 8.84 -3.00
C LEU A 80 -0.25 8.37 -1.99
N SER A 81 0.99 8.15 -2.41
CA SER A 81 2.11 7.81 -1.51
C SER A 81 2.36 8.90 -0.47
N THR A 82 2.36 10.18 -0.90
CA THR A 82 2.48 11.32 0.00
C THR A 82 1.32 11.36 1.01
N LEU A 83 0.09 11.13 0.55
CA LEU A 83 -1.09 11.13 1.42
C LEU A 83 -1.05 10.02 2.47
N VAL A 84 -0.68 8.79 2.07
CA VAL A 84 -0.51 7.65 2.97
C VAL A 84 0.51 7.98 4.06
N HIS A 85 1.67 8.53 3.69
CA HIS A 85 2.73 8.87 4.62
C HIS A 85 2.32 9.93 5.64
N ILE A 86 1.67 11.01 5.18
CA ILE A 86 1.20 12.09 6.04
C ILE A 86 0.15 11.57 7.02
N CYS A 87 -0.84 10.84 6.53
CA CYS A 87 -1.90 10.31 7.38
C CYS A 87 -1.34 9.37 8.44
N PHE A 88 -0.36 8.53 8.06
CA PHE A 88 0.32 7.65 9.00
C PHE A 88 1.12 8.43 10.06
N LYS A 89 2.00 9.36 9.65
CA LYS A 89 2.82 10.16 10.57
C LYS A 89 1.98 11.01 11.52
N GLN A 90 0.87 11.57 11.03
CA GLN A 90 -0.02 12.44 11.81
C GLN A 90 -1.10 11.67 12.58
N LYS A 91 -1.13 10.33 12.49
CA LYS A 91 -2.15 9.48 13.11
C LYS A 91 -3.58 9.92 12.76
N LEU A 92 -3.79 10.36 11.52
CA LEU A 92 -5.12 10.76 11.06
C LEU A 92 -6.03 9.53 10.96
N PRO A 93 -7.36 9.70 11.11
CA PRO A 93 -8.29 8.60 10.99
C PRO A 93 -8.18 7.92 9.62
N ILE A 94 -8.04 6.59 9.61
CA ILE A 94 -7.94 5.81 8.36
C ILE A 94 -9.13 6.06 7.43
N LYS A 95 -10.32 6.32 7.98
CA LYS A 95 -11.53 6.65 7.21
C LYS A 95 -11.33 7.89 6.32
N SER A 96 -10.63 8.91 6.81
CA SER A 96 -10.35 10.12 6.04
C SER A 96 -9.38 9.86 4.89
N LEU A 97 -8.36 9.02 5.14
CA LEU A 97 -7.43 8.57 4.10
C LEU A 97 -8.14 7.71 3.04
N SER A 98 -8.94 6.72 3.47
CA SER A 98 -9.69 5.85 2.56
C SER A 98 -10.58 6.66 1.64
N HIS A 99 -11.32 7.64 2.16
CA HIS A 99 -12.19 8.49 1.35
C HIS A 99 -11.38 9.33 0.35
N ALA A 100 -10.30 9.98 0.78
CA ALA A 100 -9.45 10.75 -0.13
C ALA A 100 -8.85 9.88 -1.26
N ILE A 101 -8.37 8.68 -0.92
CA ILE A 101 -7.80 7.75 -1.89
C ILE A 101 -8.87 7.23 -2.85
N TYR A 102 -10.03 6.78 -2.35
CA TYR A 102 -11.11 6.31 -3.23
C TYR A 102 -11.63 7.40 -4.15
N HIS A 103 -11.67 8.64 -3.68
CA HIS A 103 -12.08 9.76 -4.51
C HIS A 103 -11.06 10.01 -5.65
N LEU A 104 -9.76 10.03 -5.33
CA LEU A 104 -8.69 10.12 -6.32
C LEU A 104 -8.77 8.99 -7.37
N LEU A 105 -8.98 7.76 -6.91
CA LEU A 105 -9.13 6.59 -7.78
C LEU A 105 -10.39 6.70 -8.67
N SER A 106 -11.50 7.24 -8.16
CA SER A 106 -12.72 7.43 -8.96
C SER A 106 -12.57 8.45 -10.09
N TYR A 107 -11.60 9.37 -9.98
CA TYR A 107 -11.25 10.30 -11.06
C TYR A 107 -10.21 9.73 -12.03
N GLY A 108 -9.74 8.49 -11.82
CA GLY A 108 -8.81 7.83 -12.74
C GLY A 108 -7.33 7.98 -12.37
N VAL A 109 -7.01 8.32 -11.12
CA VAL A 109 -5.63 8.14 -10.63
C VAL A 109 -5.31 6.64 -10.60
N GLU A 110 -4.16 6.27 -11.14
CA GLU A 110 -3.76 4.86 -11.20
C GLU A 110 -3.29 4.35 -9.84
N LEU A 111 -3.80 3.18 -9.44
CA LEU A 111 -3.32 2.47 -8.26
C LEU A 111 -2.06 1.67 -8.63
N THR A 112 -0.91 2.08 -8.10
CA THR A 112 0.35 1.36 -8.28
C THR A 112 0.62 0.43 -7.11
N HIS A 113 1.44 -0.60 -7.35
CA HIS A 113 1.86 -1.52 -6.30
C HIS A 113 2.59 -0.82 -5.12
N GLU A 114 3.36 0.24 -5.38
CA GLU A 114 4.04 1.03 -4.34
C GLU A 114 3.04 1.60 -3.31
N ILE A 115 1.91 2.12 -3.78
CA ILE A 115 0.85 2.65 -2.91
C ILE A 115 0.26 1.53 -2.06
N VAL A 116 -0.03 0.38 -2.67
CA VAL A 116 -0.61 -0.78 -2.00
C VAL A 116 0.34 -1.30 -0.91
N GLU A 117 1.63 -1.39 -1.20
CA GLU A 117 2.67 -1.77 -0.23
C GLU A 117 2.78 -0.76 0.91
N GLN A 118 2.74 0.54 0.60
CA GLN A 118 2.82 1.57 1.62
C GLN A 118 1.60 1.59 2.53
N ILE A 119 0.39 1.38 1.98
CA ILE A 119 -0.83 1.23 2.79
C ILE A 119 -0.72 0.02 3.71
N TYR A 120 -0.24 -1.11 3.19
CA TYR A 120 -0.02 -2.30 4.01
C TYR A 120 1.05 -2.07 5.10
N TYR A 121 2.10 -1.34 4.77
CA TYR A 121 3.17 -1.00 5.72
C TYR A 121 2.62 -0.14 6.86
N CYS A 122 1.94 0.97 6.53
CA CYS A 122 1.43 1.95 7.47
C CYS A 122 0.21 1.47 8.27
N PHE A 123 -0.71 0.73 7.63
CA PHE A 123 -2.01 0.41 8.20
C PHE A 123 -2.27 -1.10 8.34
N GLY A 124 -1.38 -1.94 7.83
CA GLY A 124 -1.50 -3.39 7.91
C GLY A 124 -2.54 -3.97 6.96
N ASP A 125 -2.97 -5.19 7.29
CA ASP A 125 -3.98 -5.94 6.57
C ASP A 125 -5.42 -5.49 6.94
N GLY A 126 -5.74 -4.23 6.65
CA GLY A 126 -7.04 -3.63 6.96
C GLY A 126 -8.04 -3.66 5.80
N GLU A 127 -9.26 -3.20 6.07
CA GLU A 127 -10.34 -3.07 5.06
C GLU A 127 -9.91 -2.27 3.83
N MET A 128 -9.14 -1.19 4.03
CA MET A 128 -8.63 -0.37 2.94
C MET A 128 -7.71 -1.16 2.02
N PHE A 129 -6.70 -1.83 2.59
CA PHE A 129 -5.80 -2.69 1.81
C PHE A 129 -6.58 -3.77 1.07
N ARG A 130 -7.54 -4.43 1.73
CA ARG A 130 -8.38 -5.46 1.13
C ARG A 130 -9.21 -4.95 -0.03
N THR A 131 -9.83 -3.78 0.11
CA THR A 131 -10.60 -3.14 -0.96
C THR A 131 -9.73 -2.88 -2.19
N LEU A 132 -8.49 -2.40 -1.98
CA LEU A 132 -7.55 -2.13 -3.07
C LEU A 132 -7.11 -3.38 -3.83
N LEU A 133 -7.12 -4.56 -3.20
CA LEU A 133 -6.83 -5.83 -3.89
C LEU A 133 -7.86 -6.18 -4.98
N HIS A 134 -9.08 -5.62 -4.89
CA HIS A 134 -10.12 -5.78 -5.91
C HIS A 134 -10.01 -4.78 -7.06
N MET A 135 -9.00 -3.90 -7.06
CA MET A 135 -8.74 -2.94 -8.13
C MET A 135 -7.63 -3.42 -9.07
N ASP A 136 -7.44 -2.72 -10.19
CA ASP A 136 -6.33 -3.00 -11.10
C ASP A 136 -5.06 -2.32 -10.59
N ILE A 137 -4.09 -3.13 -10.16
CA ILE A 137 -2.84 -2.66 -9.56
C ILE A 137 -1.75 -2.64 -10.63
N GLN A 138 -1.30 -1.44 -10.99
CA GLN A 138 -0.24 -1.25 -11.97
C GLN A 138 1.13 -1.60 -11.39
N LYS A 139 1.86 -2.46 -12.09
CA LYS A 139 3.27 -2.80 -11.81
C LYS A 139 4.16 -1.83 -12.60
N THR A 140 5.09 -1.15 -11.94
CA THR A 140 6.09 -0.34 -12.64
C THR A 140 7.21 -1.23 -13.18
N ALA A 141 7.94 -0.76 -14.20
CA ALA A 141 8.99 -1.56 -14.86
C ALA A 141 10.15 -1.91 -13.91
N ASP A 142 10.44 -1.03 -12.94
CA ASP A 142 11.43 -1.24 -11.88
C ASP A 142 10.79 -1.84 -10.63
N TYR A 143 10.01 -2.90 -10.80
CA TYR A 143 9.29 -3.55 -9.71
C TYR A 143 10.27 -4.15 -8.68
N TRP A 144 10.33 -3.51 -7.51
CA TRP A 144 11.08 -3.97 -6.35
C TRP A 144 10.25 -3.77 -5.09
N SER A 145 9.69 -4.86 -4.59
CA SER A 145 8.88 -4.79 -3.38
C SER A 145 9.74 -4.43 -2.17
N ARG A 146 9.34 -3.39 -1.43
CA ARG A 146 9.92 -3.08 -0.10
C ARG A 146 9.22 -3.84 1.01
N ALA A 147 8.14 -4.56 0.67
CA ALA A 147 7.36 -5.35 1.60
C ALA A 147 6.95 -6.68 0.92
N PRO A 148 7.72 -7.78 1.12
CA PRO A 148 7.51 -9.02 0.38
C PRO A 148 6.13 -9.64 0.62
N LEU A 149 5.56 -9.45 1.81
CA LEU A 149 4.25 -9.99 2.14
C LEU A 149 3.10 -9.39 1.30
N PRO A 150 2.87 -8.06 1.23
CA PRO A 150 1.86 -7.51 0.34
C PRO A 150 2.10 -7.87 -1.13
N ALA A 151 3.36 -7.93 -1.59
CA ALA A 151 3.68 -8.42 -2.93
C ALA A 151 3.18 -9.85 -3.18
N ILE A 152 3.45 -10.78 -2.26
CA ILE A 152 2.92 -12.15 -2.34
C ILE A 152 1.38 -12.17 -2.34
N ILE A 153 0.74 -11.22 -1.65
CA ILE A 153 -0.72 -11.14 -1.57
C ILE A 153 -1.32 -10.68 -2.90
N TYR A 154 -0.87 -9.56 -3.47
CA TYR A 154 -1.47 -9.00 -4.69
C TYR A 154 -0.91 -9.61 -5.99
N ASP A 155 0.34 -10.08 -5.98
CA ASP A 155 0.95 -10.68 -7.16
C ASP A 155 0.72 -12.20 -7.20
N VAL A 156 -0.33 -12.58 -7.92
CA VAL A 156 -0.72 -13.99 -8.10
C VAL A 156 0.29 -14.81 -8.93
N ALA A 157 1.20 -14.14 -9.65
CA ALA A 157 2.26 -14.82 -10.40
C ALA A 157 3.35 -15.37 -9.47
N VAL A 158 3.39 -14.92 -8.21
CA VAL A 158 4.35 -15.34 -7.20
C VAL A 158 3.96 -16.71 -6.66
N LYS A 159 4.63 -17.74 -7.19
CA LYS A 159 4.37 -19.13 -6.80
C LYS A 159 5.07 -19.55 -5.52
N ASP A 160 6.18 -18.88 -5.20
CA ASP A 160 7.10 -19.27 -4.15
C ASP A 160 7.75 -18.04 -3.52
N VAL A 161 7.73 -17.98 -2.19
CA VAL A 161 8.39 -16.94 -1.40
C VAL A 161 9.88 -16.89 -1.71
N ASP A 162 10.51 -18.03 -1.97
CA ASP A 162 11.95 -18.11 -2.25
C ASP A 162 12.36 -17.26 -3.47
N THR A 163 11.45 -17.05 -4.42
CA THR A 163 11.73 -16.22 -5.60
C THR A 163 11.87 -14.74 -5.24
N PHE A 164 11.20 -14.28 -4.18
CA PHE A 164 11.32 -12.91 -3.65
C PHE A 164 12.57 -12.71 -2.82
N LEU A 165 13.04 -13.76 -2.14
CA LEU A 165 14.20 -13.70 -1.24
C LEU A 165 15.55 -13.63 -1.97
N LYS A 166 15.58 -13.73 -3.30
CA LYS A 166 16.83 -13.78 -4.09
C LYS A 166 17.58 -12.46 -4.17
N LYS A 167 16.97 -11.33 -3.78
CA LYS A 167 17.64 -10.02 -3.78
C LYS A 167 17.54 -9.42 -2.39
N PRO A 168 18.65 -9.39 -1.62
CA PRO A 168 18.65 -8.84 -0.27
C PRO A 168 18.44 -7.33 -0.37
N ASN A 169 17.19 -6.92 -0.22
CA ASN A 169 16.87 -5.54 0.05
C ASN A 169 17.07 -5.28 1.54
N THR A 170 17.33 -4.03 1.91
CA THR A 170 17.25 -3.55 3.29
C THR A 170 15.78 -3.57 3.72
N TYR A 171 15.26 -4.74 4.08
CA TYR A 171 13.98 -4.88 4.74
C TYR A 171 14.15 -4.51 6.21
N ASP A 172 13.23 -3.74 6.75
CA ASP A 172 13.23 -3.49 8.19
C ASP A 172 12.76 -4.72 8.97
N ARG A 173 13.11 -4.75 10.25
CA ARG A 173 12.74 -5.82 11.19
C ARG A 173 11.24 -6.14 11.17
N VAL A 174 10.39 -5.11 11.17
CA VAL A 174 8.92 -5.27 11.27
C VAL A 174 8.36 -6.00 10.06
N VAL A 175 8.88 -5.70 8.87
CA VAL A 175 8.49 -6.35 7.61
C VAL A 175 8.90 -7.83 7.63
N LEU A 176 10.10 -8.14 8.12
CA LEU A 176 10.60 -9.51 8.23
C LEU A 176 9.83 -10.33 9.28
N GLU A 177 9.51 -9.75 10.44
CA GLU A 177 8.65 -10.39 11.45
C GLU A 177 7.27 -10.70 10.88
N LYS A 178 6.67 -9.76 10.13
CA LYS A 178 5.40 -10.03 9.45
C LYS A 178 5.54 -11.21 8.49
N LEU A 179 6.57 -11.27 7.66
CA LEU A 179 6.81 -12.39 6.74
C LEU A 179 6.94 -13.74 7.50
N ALA A 180 7.75 -13.75 8.55
CA ALA A 180 7.99 -14.91 9.41
C ALA A 180 6.71 -15.44 10.11
N SER A 181 5.70 -14.58 10.33
CA SER A 181 4.41 -15.01 10.87
C SER A 181 3.54 -15.84 9.90
N PHE A 182 3.90 -15.89 8.61
CA PHE A 182 3.21 -16.65 7.57
C PHE A 182 4.03 -17.77 6.93
N TYR A 183 5.35 -17.78 7.14
CA TYR A 183 6.30 -18.71 6.53
C TYR A 183 7.37 -19.14 7.53
N ALA A 184 7.63 -20.45 7.62
CA ALA A 184 8.69 -21.00 8.49
C ALA A 184 9.77 -21.81 7.72
N GLY A 185 9.77 -21.78 6.39
CA GLY A 185 10.77 -22.50 5.60
C GLY A 185 12.21 -22.04 5.87
N CYS A 186 13.17 -22.97 5.84
CA CYS A 186 14.59 -22.70 6.16
C CYS A 186 15.16 -21.49 5.41
N LYS A 187 14.84 -21.32 4.13
CA LYS A 187 15.32 -20.19 3.34
C LYS A 187 14.76 -18.84 3.81
N VAL A 188 13.51 -18.80 4.27
CA VAL A 188 12.91 -17.60 4.86
C VAL A 188 13.64 -17.27 6.17
N LYS A 189 13.93 -18.30 6.98
CA LYS A 189 14.68 -18.13 8.22
C LYS A 189 16.08 -17.56 7.96
N GLU A 190 16.85 -18.23 7.10
CA GLU A 190 18.19 -17.82 6.68
C GLU A 190 18.19 -16.40 6.12
N PHE A 191 17.20 -16.08 5.28
CA PHE A 191 17.04 -14.75 4.72
C PHE A 191 16.83 -13.70 5.82
N CYS A 192 15.87 -13.91 6.73
CA CYS A 192 15.60 -12.98 7.83
C CYS A 192 16.85 -12.70 8.68
N VAL A 193 17.59 -13.75 9.06
CA VAL A 193 18.83 -13.62 9.86
C VAL A 193 19.95 -12.94 9.08
N SER A 194 20.03 -13.17 7.76
CA SER A 194 21.04 -12.54 6.91
C SER A 194 20.83 -11.02 6.75
N VAL A 195 19.58 -10.57 6.78
CA VAL A 195 19.21 -9.15 6.62
C VAL A 195 19.22 -8.42 7.97
N GLU A 196 18.70 -9.06 9.02
CA GLU A 196 18.57 -8.47 10.36
C GLU A 196 19.00 -9.51 11.40
N LYS A 197 20.24 -9.40 11.89
CA LYS A 197 20.83 -10.41 12.80
C LYS A 197 20.05 -10.53 14.11
N ASP A 198 19.47 -9.44 14.59
CA ASP A 198 18.69 -9.40 15.83
C ASP A 198 17.37 -10.17 15.74
N LEU A 199 16.98 -10.65 14.55
CA LEU A 199 15.84 -11.56 14.38
C LEU A 199 16.16 -13.02 14.65
N SER A 200 17.43 -13.39 14.86
CA SER A 200 17.82 -14.79 15.06
C SER A 200 17.00 -15.47 16.16
N GLU A 201 16.89 -14.85 17.34
CA GLU A 201 16.13 -15.40 18.47
C GLU A 201 14.64 -15.57 18.16
N THR A 202 14.07 -14.69 17.33
CA THR A 202 12.64 -14.73 16.97
C THR A 202 12.37 -15.81 15.94
N VAL A 203 13.28 -15.97 14.98
CA VAL A 203 13.16 -16.91 13.85
C VAL A 203 13.57 -18.33 14.27
N GLU A 204 14.46 -18.49 15.25
CA GLU A 204 14.84 -19.78 15.84
C GLU A 204 13.67 -20.48 16.54
N LYS A 205 12.69 -19.72 17.05
CA LYS A 205 11.46 -20.28 17.64
C LYS A 205 10.52 -20.94 16.62
N LEU A 206 10.67 -20.61 15.34
CA LEU A 206 9.84 -21.21 14.29
C LEU A 206 10.24 -22.68 14.08
N PRO A 207 9.30 -23.56 13.69
CA PRO A 207 9.64 -24.94 13.37
C PRO A 207 10.59 -25.00 12.17
N ASP A 208 11.51 -25.97 12.15
CA ASP A 208 12.45 -26.16 11.03
C ASP A 208 11.78 -26.64 9.74
N VAL A 209 10.59 -27.24 9.89
CA VAL A 209 9.78 -27.69 8.78
C VAL A 209 8.50 -26.86 8.75
N PRO A 210 8.11 -26.31 7.59
CA PRO A 210 6.82 -25.65 7.41
C PRO A 210 5.65 -26.52 7.86
N LEU A 211 4.64 -25.90 8.46
CA LEU A 211 3.40 -26.60 8.78
C LEU A 211 2.76 -27.14 7.50
N LEU A 212 2.11 -28.31 7.61
CA LEU A 212 1.30 -28.86 6.53
C LEU A 212 0.29 -27.83 6.00
N LEU A 213 -0.23 -26.98 6.88
CA LEU A 213 -1.15 -25.91 6.53
C LEU A 213 -0.50 -24.83 5.64
N GLU A 214 0.78 -24.51 5.84
CA GLU A 214 1.53 -23.60 4.97
C GLU A 214 1.71 -24.21 3.57
N LEU A 215 2.14 -25.47 3.52
CA LEU A 215 2.32 -26.20 2.26
C LEU A 215 1.00 -26.34 1.50
N ALA A 216 -0.07 -26.68 2.21
CA ALA A 216 -1.42 -26.79 1.65
C ALA A 216 -1.93 -25.43 1.13
N ARG A 217 -1.73 -24.33 1.88
CA ARG A 217 -2.05 -22.98 1.42
C ARG A 217 -1.33 -22.66 0.11
N ASN A 218 -0.02 -22.87 0.04
CA ASN A 218 0.78 -22.53 -1.14
C ASN A 218 0.37 -23.38 -2.35
N ALA A 219 0.15 -24.69 -2.15
CA ALA A 219 -0.33 -25.60 -3.20
C ALA A 219 -1.73 -25.21 -3.68
N ALA A 220 -2.66 -24.92 -2.77
CA ALA A 220 -4.02 -24.53 -3.11
C ALA A 220 -4.07 -23.19 -3.86
N ARG A 221 -3.29 -22.17 -3.43
CA ARG A 221 -3.14 -20.91 -4.16
C ARG A 221 -2.69 -21.14 -5.60
N ASN A 222 -1.63 -21.93 -5.78
CA ASN A 222 -1.10 -22.26 -7.10
C ASN A 222 -2.12 -23.01 -7.97
N HIS A 223 -2.86 -23.96 -7.37
CA HIS A 223 -3.91 -24.69 -8.05
C HIS A 223 -5.05 -23.77 -8.50
N ILE A 224 -5.54 -22.89 -7.64
CA ILE A 224 -6.58 -21.90 -7.96
C ILE A 224 -6.14 -21.01 -9.13
N VAL A 225 -4.91 -20.48 -9.06
CA VAL A 225 -4.37 -19.62 -10.13
C VAL A 225 -4.32 -20.35 -11.47
N GLN A 226 -3.91 -21.61 -11.47
CA GLN A 226 -3.80 -22.44 -12.67
C GLN A 226 -5.16 -22.82 -13.25
N VAL A 227 -6.07 -23.35 -12.43
CA VAL A 227 -7.37 -23.88 -12.87
C VAL A 227 -8.31 -22.78 -13.33
N TYR A 228 -8.32 -21.65 -12.63
CA TYR A 228 -9.20 -20.52 -12.97
C TYR A 228 -8.51 -19.47 -13.85
N HIS A 229 -7.27 -19.74 -14.30
CA HIS A 229 -6.47 -18.84 -15.14
C HIS A 229 -6.39 -17.40 -14.59
N VAL A 230 -6.18 -17.29 -13.28
CA VAL A 230 -6.12 -16.01 -12.56
C VAL A 230 -4.87 -15.23 -12.98
N LYS A 231 -5.05 -13.97 -13.38
CA LYS A 231 -3.98 -13.09 -13.87
C LYS A 231 -3.59 -11.98 -12.90
N ASN A 232 -4.48 -11.60 -11.98
CA ASN A 232 -4.25 -10.50 -11.04
C ASN A 232 -4.97 -10.74 -9.69
N SER A 233 -4.67 -9.90 -8.69
CA SER A 233 -5.27 -9.97 -7.35
C SER A 233 -6.79 -9.89 -7.37
N ARG A 234 -7.36 -9.01 -8.21
CA ARG A 234 -8.81 -8.81 -8.31
C ARG A 234 -9.52 -10.11 -8.68
N GLN A 235 -9.01 -10.80 -9.69
CA GLN A 235 -9.55 -12.09 -10.11
C GLN A 235 -9.38 -13.15 -9.01
N TYR A 236 -8.24 -13.15 -8.31
CA TYR A 236 -7.99 -14.09 -7.22
C TYR A 236 -8.98 -13.91 -6.08
N CYS A 237 -9.17 -12.67 -5.60
CA CYS A 237 -10.13 -12.35 -4.55
C CYS A 237 -11.55 -12.74 -4.96
N THR A 238 -11.94 -12.40 -6.19
CA THR A 238 -13.25 -12.78 -6.74
C THR A 238 -13.45 -14.30 -6.71
N VAL A 239 -12.50 -15.07 -7.24
CA VAL A 239 -12.58 -16.54 -7.23
C VAL A 239 -12.66 -17.07 -5.81
N LEU A 240 -11.81 -16.59 -4.91
CA LEU A 240 -11.78 -17.01 -3.51
C LEU A 240 -13.13 -16.78 -2.81
N ASP A 241 -13.80 -15.66 -3.09
CA ASP A 241 -15.11 -15.33 -2.53
C ASP A 241 -16.19 -16.32 -3.00
N PHE A 242 -16.13 -16.78 -4.25
CA PHE A 242 -17.09 -17.75 -4.81
C PHE A 242 -16.80 -19.21 -4.47
N LEU A 243 -15.59 -19.56 -4.02
CA LEU A 243 -15.28 -20.93 -3.63
C LEU A 243 -16.13 -21.35 -2.40
N PRO A 244 -16.67 -22.58 -2.39
CA PRO A 244 -17.47 -23.12 -1.28
C PRO A 244 -16.58 -23.56 -0.11
N LEU A 245 -15.76 -22.62 0.39
CA LEU A 245 -14.86 -22.79 1.52
C LEU A 245 -15.39 -22.00 2.72
N CYS A 246 -15.15 -22.49 3.93
CA CYS A 246 -15.44 -21.71 5.13
C CYS A 246 -14.50 -20.50 5.24
N ASN A 247 -14.90 -19.52 6.05
CA ASN A 247 -14.20 -18.25 6.19
C ASN A 247 -12.76 -18.43 6.70
N GLU A 248 -12.52 -19.42 7.55
CA GLU A 248 -11.19 -19.72 8.08
C GLU A 248 -10.20 -20.11 6.97
N TYR A 249 -10.63 -20.94 6.01
CA TYR A 249 -9.78 -21.32 4.89
C TYR A 249 -9.57 -20.17 3.90
N LYS A 250 -10.61 -19.35 3.67
CA LYS A 250 -10.45 -18.12 2.87
C LYS A 250 -9.46 -17.15 3.53
N ALA A 251 -9.50 -17.00 4.86
CA ALA A 251 -8.56 -16.18 5.61
C ALA A 251 -7.12 -16.70 5.53
N ILE A 252 -6.91 -18.02 5.51
CA ILE A 252 -5.58 -18.61 5.30
C ILE A 252 -5.09 -18.37 3.87
N LEU A 253 -5.94 -18.63 2.86
CA LEU A 253 -5.60 -18.45 1.45
C LEU A 253 -5.33 -16.99 1.06
N SER A 254 -5.92 -16.04 1.78
CA SER A 254 -5.76 -14.60 1.56
C SER A 254 -4.71 -13.95 2.46
N PHE A 255 -3.99 -14.73 3.29
CA PHE A 255 -3.00 -14.24 4.28
C PHE A 255 -3.57 -13.32 5.36
N GLN A 256 -4.87 -13.44 5.69
CA GLN A 256 -5.45 -12.77 6.87
C GLN A 256 -5.07 -13.49 8.16
N LYS A 257 -4.97 -14.83 8.10
CA LYS A 257 -4.64 -15.66 9.26
C LYS A 257 -3.15 -16.00 9.27
N LYS A 258 -2.44 -15.50 10.28
CA LYS A 258 -1.07 -15.90 10.61
C LYS A 258 -1.03 -17.39 10.94
N LEU A 259 0.03 -18.07 10.52
CA LEU A 259 0.21 -19.50 10.76
C LEU A 259 1.14 -19.76 11.96
N TYR A 260 2.02 -18.81 12.25
CA TYR A 260 3.02 -18.91 13.30
C TYR A 260 2.86 -17.78 14.32
N SER A 261 3.05 -18.10 15.59
CA SER A 261 3.20 -17.10 16.65
C SER A 261 4.69 -16.85 16.85
N LEU A 262 5.10 -15.58 16.83
CA LEU A 262 6.48 -15.17 17.07
C LEU A 262 6.73 -14.76 18.54
N THR A 263 5.77 -15.04 19.42
CA THR A 263 5.84 -14.81 20.88
C THR A 263 6.67 -15.89 21.57
#